data_AF-A0A945I8V0-F1
#
_entry.id   AF-A0A945I8V0-F1
#
_cell.length_a   1.000
_cell.length_b   1.000
_cell.length_c   1.000
_cell.angle_alpha   90.00
_cell.angle_beta   90.00
_cell.angle_gamma   90.00
#
_symmetry.space_group_name_H-M   'P 1'
#
loop_
_entity.id
_entity.type
_entity.pdbx_description
1 polymer ?
#
loop_
_entity_poly.entity_id
_entity_poly.type
_entity_poly.pdbx_seq_one_letter_code
_entity_poly.pdbx_strand_id
1 'polypeptide(L)'
;MAGNQALKSDTASIDELLIGENHHRAGNLARAESIYRQVLASDPEHSEALRLLGLLAHQTGNLEQASNLLSRATKAQPENIEAHFNLGVTYLDQGLPEKAVAALEAALALDPENFSCLVNFGNALITAGQFEDAIEQSMRALKIDANCVEAHSNLSQALAKTGDLTGAMKASRRAILLRPEDGRLFNNLGIIEQAIGLLDNANRTYRRALEVDPNCHLAERNLLINTLNLPQQSSDDLYQIHQDFGRKYDRSSFDQHRFQGRDRDINRKLRVGYLSSDFHAHPVGYNILPLISHHDPSEVEIFIYAENKNSDEITEQFKTHADHWHSTSGLIDAQVANQITSDEIDILVSLAGRFNLNRPTVAAHRAAPVQISY
;
A
#
# COMPACT_ATOMS: atom_id res chain seq x y z
N MET A 1 48.67 -5.09 26.59
CA MET A 1 48.62 -5.36 25.14
C MET A 1 47.20 -5.45 24.56
N ALA A 2 46.14 -5.65 25.37
CA ALA A 2 44.75 -5.68 24.90
C ALA A 2 44.22 -4.33 24.34
N GLY A 3 44.62 -3.19 24.91
CA GLY A 3 44.13 -1.88 24.47
C GLY A 3 44.59 -1.42 23.08
N ASN A 4 45.66 -2.00 22.53
CA ASN A 4 46.21 -1.62 21.22
C ASN A 4 45.67 -2.49 20.06
N GLN A 5 44.96 -3.58 20.39
CA GLN A 5 44.24 -4.43 19.43
C GLN A 5 42.81 -3.93 19.21
N ALA A 6 42.10 -3.51 20.26
CA ALA A 6 40.77 -2.93 20.17
C ALA A 6 40.75 -1.61 19.37
N LEU A 7 41.71 -0.71 19.61
CA LEU A 7 41.83 0.53 18.85
C LEU A 7 42.18 0.31 17.37
N LYS A 8 42.84 -0.81 17.03
CA LYS A 8 43.17 -1.16 15.64
C LYS A 8 42.01 -1.86 14.92
N SER A 9 41.23 -2.68 15.63
CA SER A 9 40.01 -3.29 15.08
C SER A 9 38.94 -2.24 14.80
N ASP A 10 38.78 -1.25 15.69
CA ASP A 10 37.79 -0.17 15.52
C ASP A 10 38.14 0.76 14.35
N THR A 11 39.43 1.07 14.15
CA THR A 11 39.82 1.86 12.97
C THR A 11 39.67 1.10 11.67
N ALA A 12 39.92 -0.23 11.68
CA ALA A 12 39.79 -1.06 10.50
C ALA A 12 38.31 -1.25 10.10
N SER A 13 37.41 -1.42 11.08
CA SER A 13 35.97 -1.50 10.80
C SER A 13 35.41 -0.18 10.26
N ILE A 14 35.88 0.98 10.76
CA ILE A 14 35.47 2.28 10.24
C ILE A 14 35.87 2.46 8.76
N ASP A 15 37.12 2.12 8.41
CA ASP A 15 37.61 2.22 7.02
C ASP A 15 36.85 1.25 6.09
N GLU A 16 36.59 0.02 6.55
CA GLU A 16 35.79 -0.97 5.81
C GLU A 16 34.35 -0.48 5.59
N LEU A 17 33.69 0.05 6.62
CA LEU A 17 32.33 0.57 6.51
C LEU A 17 32.23 1.74 5.54
N LEU A 18 33.21 2.65 5.53
CA LEU A 18 33.24 3.75 4.57
C LEU A 18 33.37 3.24 3.12
N ILE A 19 34.17 2.20 2.88
CA ILE A 19 34.26 1.57 1.55
C ILE A 19 32.92 0.92 1.19
N GLY A 20 32.28 0.22 2.14
CA GLY A 20 30.95 -0.36 1.98
C GLY A 20 29.91 0.68 1.59
N GLU A 21 29.85 1.80 2.31
CA GLU A 21 28.95 2.93 2.04
C GLU A 21 29.20 3.56 0.66
N ASN A 22 30.46 3.73 0.26
CA ASN A 22 30.79 4.25 -1.06
C ASN A 22 30.29 3.31 -2.17
N HIS A 23 30.45 2.00 -1.99
CA HIS A 23 29.85 1.02 -2.91
C HIS A 23 28.32 1.08 -2.89
N HIS A 24 27.71 1.25 -1.73
CA HIS A 24 26.27 1.36 -1.55
C HIS A 24 25.71 2.57 -2.29
N ARG A 25 26.30 3.75 -2.09
CA ARG A 25 25.94 5.00 -2.79
C ARG A 25 26.17 4.91 -4.30
N ALA A 26 27.17 4.15 -4.74
CA ALA A 26 27.44 3.88 -6.14
C ALA A 26 26.54 2.78 -6.77
N GLY A 27 25.56 2.24 -6.04
CA GLY A 27 24.65 1.19 -6.52
C GLY A 27 25.28 -0.21 -6.61
N ASN A 28 26.51 -0.39 -6.13
CA ASN A 28 27.20 -1.69 -6.10
C ASN A 28 26.76 -2.51 -4.88
N LEU A 29 25.47 -2.83 -4.79
CA LEU A 29 24.83 -3.39 -3.60
C LEU A 29 25.48 -4.71 -3.13
N ALA A 30 25.82 -5.61 -4.06
CA ALA A 30 26.45 -6.89 -3.71
C ALA A 30 27.84 -6.71 -3.05
N ARG A 31 28.59 -5.68 -3.46
CA ARG A 31 29.90 -5.37 -2.84
C ARG A 31 29.72 -4.73 -1.46
N ALA A 32 28.79 -3.79 -1.34
CA ALA A 32 28.46 -3.18 -0.05
C ALA A 32 28.01 -4.24 0.97
N GLU A 33 27.10 -5.12 0.56
CA GLU A 33 26.64 -6.25 1.38
C GLU A 33 27.78 -7.17 1.81
N SER A 34 28.69 -7.53 0.88
CA SER A 34 29.86 -8.36 1.22
C SER A 34 30.74 -7.70 2.28
N ILE A 35 30.95 -6.38 2.18
CA ILE A 35 31.79 -5.63 3.12
C ILE A 35 31.10 -5.56 4.49
N TYR A 36 29.81 -5.22 4.55
CA TYR A 36 29.08 -5.17 5.82
C TYR A 36 29.07 -6.55 6.51
N ARG A 37 28.91 -7.64 5.75
CA ARG A 37 28.98 -9.01 6.28
C ARG A 37 30.38 -9.39 6.78
N GLN A 38 31.45 -8.86 6.18
CA GLN A 38 32.82 -9.06 6.66
C GLN A 38 33.05 -8.39 8.02
N VAL A 39 32.57 -7.15 8.18
CA VAL A 39 32.60 -6.45 9.47
C VAL A 39 31.83 -7.25 10.51
N LEU A 40 30.62 -7.74 10.16
CA LEU A 40 29.79 -8.55 11.05
C LEU A 40 30.36 -9.95 11.35
N ALA A 41 31.23 -10.49 10.49
CA ALA A 41 31.92 -11.75 10.78
C ALA A 41 32.99 -11.56 11.88
N SER A 42 33.55 -10.35 11.99
CA SER A 42 34.54 -10.00 13.00
C SER A 42 33.88 -9.50 14.29
N ASP A 43 32.82 -8.70 14.17
CA ASP A 43 31.99 -8.22 15.27
C ASP A 43 30.48 -8.37 14.92
N PRO A 44 29.84 -9.47 15.35
CA PRO A 44 28.44 -9.74 15.02
C PRO A 44 27.44 -8.69 15.48
N GLU A 45 27.75 -7.92 16.52
CA GLU A 45 26.88 -6.90 17.09
C GLU A 45 27.37 -5.47 16.76
N HIS A 46 28.19 -5.30 15.73
CA HIS A 46 28.61 -3.98 15.28
C HIS A 46 27.40 -3.17 14.78
N SER A 47 26.90 -2.23 15.59
CA SER A 47 25.63 -1.51 15.36
C SER A 47 25.57 -0.86 13.97
N GLU A 48 26.62 -0.17 13.55
CA GLU A 48 26.62 0.52 12.25
C GLU A 48 26.60 -0.43 11.05
N ALA A 49 27.35 -1.53 11.10
CA ALA A 49 27.32 -2.57 10.07
C ALA A 49 25.95 -3.25 9.98
N LEU A 50 25.32 -3.52 11.13
CA LEU A 50 23.95 -4.03 11.21
C LEU A 50 22.95 -3.04 10.60
N ARG A 51 23.10 -1.74 10.92
CA ARG A 51 22.24 -0.67 10.42
C ARG A 51 22.34 -0.53 8.90
N LEU A 52 23.56 -0.50 8.36
CA LEU A 52 23.82 -0.35 6.93
C LEU A 52 23.38 -1.57 6.12
N LEU A 53 23.62 -2.79 6.64
CA LEU A 53 23.12 -4.02 6.02
C LEU A 53 21.58 -4.08 6.08
N GLY A 54 20.98 -3.64 7.18
CA GLY A 54 19.53 -3.52 7.33
C GLY A 54 18.91 -2.53 6.34
N LEU A 55 19.55 -1.36 6.16
CA LEU A 55 19.15 -0.38 5.15
C LEU A 55 19.26 -0.94 3.72
N LEU A 56 20.31 -1.69 3.41
CA LEU A 56 20.45 -2.36 2.13
C LEU A 56 19.35 -3.43 1.92
N ALA A 57 19.08 -4.24 2.94
CA ALA A 57 17.99 -5.22 2.89
C ALA A 57 16.64 -4.54 2.64
N HIS A 58 16.38 -3.40 3.28
CA HIS A 58 15.18 -2.59 3.06
C HIS A 58 15.08 -2.14 1.60
N GLN A 59 16.15 -1.55 1.05
CA GLN A 59 16.18 -1.06 -0.34
C GLN A 59 16.00 -2.17 -1.39
N THR A 60 16.39 -3.41 -1.05
CA THR A 60 16.19 -4.59 -1.91
C THR A 60 14.83 -5.27 -1.72
N GLY A 61 13.96 -4.71 -0.87
CA GLY A 61 12.61 -5.24 -0.60
C GLY A 61 12.57 -6.38 0.40
N ASN A 62 13.71 -6.77 0.98
CA ASN A 62 13.80 -7.82 2.01
C ASN A 62 13.43 -7.27 3.39
N LEU A 63 12.20 -6.79 3.54
CA LEU A 63 11.76 -6.03 4.72
C LEU A 63 11.91 -6.82 6.03
N GLU A 64 11.62 -8.12 6.04
CA GLU A 64 11.75 -8.97 7.24
C GLU A 64 13.21 -9.05 7.73
N GLN A 65 14.14 -9.26 6.79
CA GLN A 65 15.56 -9.26 7.10
C GLN A 65 16.01 -7.88 7.59
N ALA A 66 15.52 -6.81 6.94
CA ALA A 66 15.82 -5.45 7.31
C ALA A 66 15.41 -5.14 8.76
N SER A 67 14.16 -5.44 9.14
CA SER A 67 13.69 -5.15 10.50
C SER A 67 14.40 -6.01 11.56
N ASN A 68 14.80 -7.24 11.23
CA ASN A 68 15.64 -8.06 12.12
C ASN A 68 17.02 -7.43 12.37
N LEU A 69 17.73 -7.07 11.30
CA LEU A 69 19.06 -6.46 11.38
C LEU A 69 19.02 -5.12 12.12
N LEU A 70 18.04 -4.27 11.79
CA LEU A 70 17.85 -2.97 12.44
C LEU A 70 17.45 -3.11 13.91
N SER A 71 16.63 -4.11 14.26
CA SER A 71 16.32 -4.41 15.68
C SER A 71 17.54 -4.92 16.46
N ARG A 72 18.50 -5.57 15.79
CA ARG A 72 19.79 -5.91 16.42
C ARG A 72 20.67 -4.67 16.56
N ALA A 73 20.71 -3.80 15.54
CA ALA A 73 21.47 -2.55 15.59
C ALA A 73 21.05 -1.65 16.77
N THR A 74 19.74 -1.53 17.04
CA THR A 74 19.21 -0.76 18.17
C THR A 74 19.44 -1.41 19.53
N LYS A 75 19.60 -2.75 19.59
CA LYS A 75 20.00 -3.46 20.82
C LYS A 75 21.49 -3.33 21.10
N ALA A 76 22.30 -3.40 20.04
CA ALA A 76 23.75 -3.23 20.12
C ALA A 76 24.13 -1.80 20.55
N GLN A 77 23.39 -0.81 20.04
CA GLN A 77 23.57 0.59 20.40
C GLN A 77 22.21 1.30 20.55
N PRO A 78 21.66 1.36 21.77
CA PRO A 78 20.37 1.99 22.04
C PRO A 78 20.29 3.47 21.70
N GLU A 79 21.41 4.19 21.70
CA GLU A 79 21.52 5.62 21.38
C GLU A 79 21.68 5.92 19.88
N ASN A 80 21.66 4.91 19.00
CA ASN A 80 21.78 5.11 17.56
C ASN A 80 20.44 5.56 16.94
N ILE A 81 20.28 6.88 16.79
CA ILE A 81 19.07 7.53 16.24
C ILE A 81 18.74 7.00 14.84
N GLU A 82 19.74 6.86 13.98
CA GLU A 82 19.57 6.40 12.59
C GLU A 82 19.11 4.94 12.52
N ALA A 83 19.52 4.10 13.46
CA ALA A 83 19.06 2.72 13.54
C ALA A 83 17.57 2.64 13.93
N HIS A 84 17.14 3.43 14.91
CA HIS A 84 15.72 3.55 15.30
C HIS A 84 14.88 4.15 14.18
N PHE A 85 15.37 5.19 13.51
CA PHE A 85 14.72 5.81 12.35
C PHE A 85 14.49 4.81 11.22
N ASN A 86 15.56 4.14 10.76
CA ASN A 86 15.48 3.14 9.69
C ASN A 86 14.57 1.96 10.09
N LEU A 87 14.57 1.55 11.36
CA LEU A 87 13.68 0.52 11.88
C LEU A 87 12.21 0.96 11.78
N GLY A 88 11.92 2.21 12.17
CA GLY A 88 10.59 2.80 12.09
C GLY A 88 10.05 2.87 10.66
N VAL A 89 10.87 3.35 9.71
CA VAL A 89 10.52 3.39 8.28
C VAL A 89 10.28 1.98 7.75
N THR A 90 11.13 1.01 8.11
CA THR A 90 10.94 -0.39 7.70
C THR A 90 9.65 -0.98 8.23
N TYR A 91 9.27 -0.67 9.48
CA TYR A 91 8.00 -1.14 10.03
C TYR A 91 6.78 -0.52 9.34
N LEU A 92 6.86 0.73 8.88
CA LEU A 92 5.80 1.32 8.06
C LEU A 92 5.60 0.56 6.75
N ASP A 93 6.69 0.25 6.06
CA ASP A 93 6.64 -0.49 4.79
C ASP A 93 6.19 -1.95 4.97
N GLN A 94 6.40 -2.52 6.15
CA GLN A 94 5.83 -3.81 6.54
C GLN A 94 4.33 -3.75 6.91
N GLY A 95 3.75 -2.56 7.02
CA GLY A 95 2.38 -2.39 7.51
C GLY A 95 2.22 -2.68 9.01
N LEU A 96 3.26 -2.42 9.80
CA LEU A 96 3.29 -2.60 11.26
C LEU A 96 3.39 -1.22 11.97
N PRO A 97 2.34 -0.38 11.88
CA PRO A 97 2.43 1.02 12.27
C PRO A 97 2.69 1.24 13.76
N GLU A 98 2.18 0.39 14.65
CA GLU A 98 2.42 0.51 16.10
C GLU A 98 3.90 0.27 16.45
N LYS A 99 4.57 -0.65 15.74
CA LYS A 99 6.01 -0.87 15.90
C LYS A 99 6.82 0.30 15.33
N ALA A 100 6.34 0.90 14.24
CA ALA A 100 6.97 2.09 13.67
C ALA A 100 6.89 3.28 14.63
N VAL A 101 5.72 3.51 15.25
CA VAL A 101 5.52 4.53 16.30
C VAL A 101 6.55 4.35 17.41
N ALA A 102 6.67 3.14 17.98
CA ALA A 102 7.62 2.88 19.08
C ALA A 102 9.08 3.13 18.69
N ALA A 103 9.49 2.74 17.47
CA ALA A 103 10.86 2.96 17.00
C ALA A 103 11.17 4.44 16.76
N LEU A 104 10.24 5.19 16.15
CA LEU A 104 10.42 6.63 15.89
C LEU A 104 10.33 7.46 17.17
N GLU A 105 9.50 7.05 18.12
CA GLU A 105 9.47 7.63 19.46
C GLU A 105 10.82 7.46 20.19
N ALA A 106 11.44 6.27 20.09
CA ALA A 106 12.77 6.05 20.65
C ALA A 106 13.84 6.94 20.00
N ALA A 107 13.77 7.15 18.68
CA ALA A 107 14.66 8.09 17.99
C ALA A 107 14.47 9.54 18.48
N LEU A 108 13.21 9.98 18.64
CA LEU A 108 12.89 11.33 19.11
C LEU A 108 13.14 11.54 20.61
N ALA A 109 13.21 10.48 21.42
CA ALA A 109 13.63 10.58 22.80
C ALA A 109 15.12 10.94 22.93
N LEU A 110 15.94 10.56 21.94
CA LEU A 110 17.37 10.87 21.85
C LEU A 110 17.62 12.25 21.23
N ASP A 111 16.88 12.58 20.18
CA ASP A 111 16.91 13.89 19.52
C ASP A 111 15.48 14.41 19.24
N PRO A 112 14.90 15.21 20.16
CA PRO A 112 13.54 15.70 20.03
C PRO A 112 13.28 16.62 18.83
N GLU A 113 14.32 17.19 18.22
CA GLU A 113 14.18 18.10 17.07
C GLU A 113 14.64 17.44 15.76
N ASN A 114 14.85 16.12 15.76
CA ASN A 114 15.18 15.39 14.54
C ASN A 114 14.06 15.49 13.50
N PHE A 115 14.27 16.34 12.51
CA PHE A 115 13.25 16.68 11.50
C PHE A 115 12.76 15.45 10.72
N SER A 116 13.67 14.60 10.24
CA SER A 116 13.33 13.39 9.48
C SER A 116 12.49 12.43 10.32
N CYS A 117 12.82 12.27 11.61
CA CYS A 117 12.02 11.47 12.53
C CYS A 117 10.64 12.08 12.78
N LEU A 118 10.53 13.40 13.01
CA LEU A 118 9.23 14.06 13.23
C LEU A 118 8.26 13.86 12.06
N VAL A 119 8.74 14.01 10.82
CA VAL A 119 7.91 13.82 9.62
C VAL A 119 7.43 12.37 9.51
N ASN A 120 8.34 11.40 9.66
CA ASN A 120 8.00 9.98 9.55
C ASN A 120 7.15 9.51 10.75
N PHE A 121 7.35 10.09 11.92
CA PHE A 121 6.56 9.78 13.11
C PHE A 121 5.12 10.25 12.93
N GLY A 122 4.91 11.45 12.39
CA GLY A 122 3.58 11.92 11.98
C GLY A 122 2.89 10.94 11.02
N ASN A 123 3.60 10.40 10.02
CA ASN A 123 3.05 9.40 9.10
C ASN A 123 2.71 8.07 9.80
N ALA A 124 3.58 7.62 10.71
CA ALA A 124 3.35 6.40 11.49
C ALA A 124 2.12 6.53 12.38
N LEU A 125 1.97 7.66 13.06
CA LEU A 125 0.83 7.98 13.92
C LEU A 125 -0.48 8.00 13.12
N ILE A 126 -0.51 8.61 11.92
CA ILE A 126 -1.68 8.58 11.03
C ILE A 126 -2.04 7.14 10.65
N THR A 127 -1.05 6.32 10.31
CA THR A 127 -1.26 4.92 9.91
C THR A 127 -1.74 4.06 11.09
N ALA A 128 -1.30 4.37 12.31
CA ALA A 128 -1.75 3.75 13.57
C ALA A 128 -3.11 4.29 14.08
N GLY A 129 -3.69 5.31 13.43
CA GLY A 129 -4.94 5.93 13.85
C GLY A 129 -4.82 6.91 15.03
N GLN A 130 -3.60 7.33 15.40
CA GLN A 130 -3.29 8.26 16.48
C GLN A 130 -3.22 9.69 15.93
N PHE A 131 -4.39 10.26 15.60
CA PHE A 131 -4.46 11.49 14.80
C PHE A 131 -4.09 12.77 15.57
N GLU A 132 -4.46 12.87 16.84
CA GLU A 132 -4.14 14.02 17.69
C GLU A 132 -2.62 14.17 17.87
N ASP A 133 -1.93 13.07 18.15
CA ASP A 133 -0.47 13.04 18.26
C ASP A 133 0.17 13.37 16.90
N ALA A 134 -0.36 12.84 15.79
CA ALA A 134 0.13 13.15 14.45
C ALA A 134 0.06 14.66 14.12
N ILE A 135 -0.99 15.35 14.59
CA ILE A 135 -1.13 16.81 14.46
C ILE A 135 0.01 17.50 15.20
N GLU A 136 0.28 17.12 16.45
CA GLU A 136 1.36 17.69 17.25
C GLU A 136 2.72 17.54 16.56
N GLN A 137 3.06 16.32 16.14
CA GLN A 137 4.36 16.03 15.53
C GLN A 137 4.52 16.72 14.18
N SER A 138 3.47 16.78 13.37
CA SER A 138 3.48 17.51 12.10
C SER A 138 3.67 19.02 12.33
N MET A 139 3.04 19.60 13.35
CA MET A 139 3.27 21.00 13.71
C MET A 139 4.70 21.24 14.22
N ARG A 140 5.30 20.31 14.96
CA ARG A 140 6.71 20.39 15.38
C ARG A 140 7.65 20.39 14.16
N ALA A 141 7.44 19.49 13.21
CA ALA A 141 8.19 19.48 11.95
C ALA A 141 8.05 20.81 11.18
N LEU A 142 6.84 21.38 11.12
CA LEU A 142 6.56 22.65 10.47
C LEU A 142 7.14 23.89 11.19
N LYS A 143 7.45 23.79 12.49
CA LYS A 143 8.20 24.84 13.20
C LYS A 143 9.67 24.87 12.77
N ILE A 144 10.24 23.71 12.46
CA ILE A 144 11.62 23.57 11.97
C ILE A 144 11.70 23.97 10.50
N ASP A 145 10.81 23.42 9.66
CA ASP A 145 10.67 23.80 8.25
C ASP A 145 9.20 24.01 7.88
N ALA A 146 8.81 25.28 7.78
CA ALA A 146 7.46 25.70 7.41
C ALA A 146 7.04 25.30 5.98
N ASN A 147 7.99 24.88 5.14
CA ASN A 147 7.78 24.50 3.75
C ASN A 147 7.90 22.99 3.50
N CYS A 148 7.93 22.17 4.55
CA CYS A 148 7.91 20.72 4.42
C CYS A 148 6.55 20.23 3.86
N VAL A 149 6.57 19.70 2.63
CA VAL A 149 5.38 19.20 1.93
C VAL A 149 4.76 18.02 2.69
N GLU A 150 5.60 17.09 3.12
CA GLU A 150 5.20 15.86 3.80
C GLU A 150 4.53 16.19 5.15
N ALA A 151 5.07 17.15 5.91
CA ALA A 151 4.47 17.58 7.18
C ALA A 151 3.12 18.28 6.97
N HIS A 152 2.96 19.11 5.93
CA HIS A 152 1.64 19.68 5.58
C HIS A 152 0.65 18.59 5.14
N SER A 153 1.10 17.58 4.40
CA SER A 153 0.26 16.44 3.99
C SER A 153 -0.18 15.59 5.19
N ASN A 154 0.74 15.33 6.13
CA ASN A 154 0.43 14.59 7.36
C ASN A 154 -0.56 15.38 8.23
N LEU A 155 -0.28 16.67 8.47
CA LEU A 155 -1.18 17.56 9.20
C LEU A 155 -2.57 17.60 8.57
N SER A 156 -2.63 17.72 7.24
CA SER A 156 -3.89 17.74 6.49
C SER A 156 -4.70 16.46 6.70
N GLN A 157 -4.07 15.29 6.63
CA GLN A 157 -4.75 14.01 6.80
C GLN A 157 -5.24 13.82 8.24
N ALA A 158 -4.40 14.14 9.23
CA ALA A 158 -4.75 14.01 10.62
C ALA A 158 -5.89 14.96 11.03
N LEU A 159 -5.85 16.23 10.60
CA LEU A 159 -6.95 17.19 10.83
C LEU A 159 -8.27 16.74 10.18
N ALA A 160 -8.21 16.15 8.99
CA ALA A 160 -9.41 15.63 8.34
C ALA A 160 -10.04 14.49 9.15
N LYS A 161 -9.23 13.65 9.78
CA LYS A 161 -9.68 12.52 10.61
C LYS A 161 -10.24 12.95 11.95
N THR A 162 -9.74 14.04 12.53
CA THR A 162 -10.30 14.63 13.77
C THR A 162 -11.48 15.56 13.52
N GLY A 163 -11.84 15.81 12.25
CA GLY A 163 -13.01 16.60 11.86
C GLY A 163 -12.74 18.10 11.65
N ASP A 164 -11.50 18.58 11.83
CA ASP A 164 -11.12 19.94 11.42
C ASP A 164 -10.88 20.02 9.91
N LEU A 165 -11.97 19.96 9.15
CA LEU A 165 -11.93 19.98 7.69
C LEU A 165 -11.41 21.32 7.13
N THR A 166 -11.56 22.41 7.89
CA THR A 166 -11.06 23.74 7.47
C THR A 166 -9.55 23.80 7.58
N GLY A 167 -9.00 23.37 8.72
CA GLY A 167 -7.55 23.23 8.93
C GLY A 167 -6.93 22.26 7.93
N ALA A 168 -7.58 21.10 7.72
CA ALA A 168 -7.16 20.11 6.74
C ALA A 168 -7.03 20.70 5.34
N MET A 169 -8.07 21.39 4.85
CA MET A 169 -8.05 22.01 3.53
C MET A 169 -6.96 23.08 3.40
N LYS A 170 -6.69 23.85 4.46
CA LYS A 170 -5.60 24.85 4.47
C LYS A 170 -4.22 24.19 4.36
N ALA A 171 -3.97 23.15 5.15
CA ALA A 171 -2.71 22.40 5.11
C ALA A 171 -2.51 21.71 3.74
N SER A 172 -3.56 21.08 3.21
CA SER A 172 -3.54 20.45 1.89
C SER A 172 -3.18 21.43 0.77
N ARG A 173 -3.83 22.60 0.73
CA ARG A 173 -3.53 23.66 -0.24
C ARG A 173 -2.10 24.18 -0.11
N ARG A 174 -1.55 24.23 1.11
CA ARG A 174 -0.15 24.61 1.32
C ARG A 174 0.80 23.56 0.73
N ALA A 175 0.54 22.28 0.96
CA ALA A 175 1.33 21.19 0.34
C ALA A 175 1.31 21.28 -1.19
N ILE A 176 0.13 21.49 -1.79
CA ILE A 176 -0.03 21.65 -3.25
C ILE A 176 0.76 22.86 -3.77
N LEU A 177 0.71 24.00 -3.08
CA LEU A 177 1.45 25.19 -3.49
C LEU A 177 2.97 24.95 -3.53
N LEU A 178 3.47 24.15 -2.59
CA LEU A 178 4.89 23.82 -2.47
C LEU A 178 5.34 22.77 -3.50
N ARG A 179 4.44 21.87 -3.91
CA ARG A 179 4.71 20.84 -4.92
C ARG A 179 3.49 20.68 -5.86
N PRO A 180 3.32 21.59 -6.83
CA PRO A 180 2.14 21.60 -7.71
C PRO A 180 2.13 20.49 -8.76
N GLU A 181 3.23 19.75 -8.91
CA GLU A 181 3.38 18.65 -9.86
C GLU A 181 3.15 17.26 -9.21
N ASP A 182 2.64 17.20 -7.97
CA ASP A 182 2.36 15.94 -7.27
C ASP A 182 0.86 15.66 -7.21
N GLY A 183 0.37 14.79 -8.11
CA GLY A 183 -1.04 14.41 -8.19
C GLY A 183 -1.61 13.81 -6.89
N ARG A 184 -0.77 13.20 -6.04
CA ARG A 184 -1.21 12.63 -4.75
C ARG A 184 -1.71 13.72 -3.80
N LEU A 185 -1.13 14.92 -3.86
CA LEU A 185 -1.55 16.04 -3.02
C LEU A 185 -2.93 16.56 -3.44
N PHE A 186 -3.20 16.64 -4.75
CA PHE A 186 -4.53 16.95 -5.27
C PHE A 186 -5.55 15.87 -4.91
N ASN A 187 -5.18 14.59 -5.04
CA ASN A 187 -6.03 13.50 -4.57
C ASN A 187 -6.44 13.68 -3.09
N ASN A 188 -5.49 14.00 -2.23
CA ASN A 188 -5.77 14.22 -0.80
C ASN A 188 -6.70 15.41 -0.57
N LEU A 189 -6.53 16.51 -1.31
CA LEU A 189 -7.46 17.64 -1.27
C LEU A 189 -8.87 17.23 -1.72
N GLY A 190 -8.98 16.47 -2.82
CA GLY A 190 -10.26 15.99 -3.33
C GLY A 190 -11.02 15.14 -2.29
N ILE A 191 -10.31 14.31 -1.52
CA ILE A 191 -10.91 13.51 -0.43
C ILE A 191 -11.49 14.43 0.65
N ILE A 192 -10.78 15.51 1.00
CA ILE A 192 -11.24 16.49 1.99
C ILE A 192 -12.46 17.25 1.47
N GLU A 193 -12.42 17.70 0.21
CA GLU A 193 -13.54 18.38 -0.44
C GLU A 193 -14.79 17.48 -0.50
N GLN A 194 -14.61 16.18 -0.78
CA GLN A 194 -15.68 15.19 -0.69
C GLN A 194 -16.25 15.06 0.72
N ALA A 195 -15.39 14.98 1.74
CA ALA A 195 -15.83 14.87 3.13
C ALA A 195 -16.65 16.09 3.59
N ILE A 196 -16.33 17.28 3.06
CA ILE A 196 -17.11 18.52 3.30
C ILE A 196 -18.44 18.52 2.52
N GLY A 197 -18.55 17.73 1.44
CA GLY A 197 -19.70 17.73 0.52
C GLY A 197 -19.55 18.67 -0.67
N LEU A 198 -18.34 19.19 -0.93
CA LEU A 198 -18.02 20.04 -2.08
C LEU A 198 -17.72 19.18 -3.32
N LEU A 199 -18.70 18.38 -3.75
CA LEU A 199 -18.50 17.34 -4.76
C LEU A 199 -18.03 17.90 -6.11
N ASP A 200 -18.55 19.06 -6.56
CA ASP A 200 -18.08 19.72 -7.78
C ASP A 200 -16.61 20.14 -7.70
N ASN A 201 -16.20 20.67 -6.54
CA ASN A 201 -14.80 21.04 -6.31
C ASN A 201 -13.91 19.80 -6.35
N ALA A 202 -14.31 18.75 -5.63
CA ALA A 202 -13.58 17.49 -5.61
C ALA A 202 -13.43 16.90 -7.02
N ASN A 203 -14.47 16.96 -7.86
CA ASN A 203 -14.41 16.49 -9.25
C ASN A 203 -13.29 17.20 -10.03
N ARG A 204 -13.26 18.54 -9.97
CA ARG A 204 -12.21 19.35 -10.62
C ARG A 204 -10.84 19.06 -10.04
N THR A 205 -10.73 18.92 -8.73
CA THR A 205 -9.47 18.64 -8.04
C THR A 205 -8.91 17.26 -8.43
N TYR A 206 -9.75 16.23 -8.50
CA TYR A 206 -9.31 14.91 -8.99
C TYR A 206 -8.93 14.93 -10.46
N ARG A 207 -9.65 15.66 -11.32
CA ARG A 207 -9.23 15.86 -12.72
C ARG A 207 -7.86 16.53 -12.79
N ARG A 208 -7.63 17.55 -11.97
CA ARG A 208 -6.32 18.20 -11.89
C ARG A 208 -5.22 17.25 -11.43
N ALA A 209 -5.51 16.35 -10.49
CA ALA A 209 -4.58 15.30 -10.09
C ALA A 209 -4.14 14.43 -11.28
N LEU A 210 -5.07 14.08 -12.18
CA LEU A 210 -4.81 13.28 -13.37
C LEU A 210 -4.16 14.06 -14.52
N GLU A 211 -4.40 15.37 -14.62
CA GLU A 211 -3.67 16.25 -15.55
C GLU A 211 -2.19 16.33 -15.20
N VAL A 212 -1.88 16.40 -13.90
CA VAL A 212 -0.51 16.50 -13.38
C VAL A 212 0.17 15.13 -13.34
N ASP A 213 -0.55 14.10 -12.91
CA ASP A 213 -0.08 12.71 -12.85
C ASP A 213 -1.14 11.77 -13.45
N PRO A 214 -1.04 11.46 -14.77
CA PRO A 214 -1.97 10.55 -15.45
C PRO A 214 -2.02 9.12 -14.86
N ASN A 215 -1.01 8.76 -14.05
CA ASN A 215 -0.91 7.45 -13.39
C ASN A 215 -1.34 7.50 -11.92
N CYS A 216 -1.95 8.61 -11.45
CA CYS A 216 -2.52 8.71 -10.12
C CYS A 216 -3.82 7.87 -10.01
N HIS A 217 -3.67 6.54 -9.92
CA HIS A 217 -4.80 5.60 -9.89
C HIS A 217 -5.78 5.87 -8.75
N LEU A 218 -5.30 6.37 -7.61
CA LEU A 218 -6.14 6.77 -6.48
C LEU A 218 -7.07 7.95 -6.84
N ALA A 219 -6.56 8.94 -7.57
CA ALA A 219 -7.38 10.07 -8.04
C ALA A 219 -8.39 9.62 -9.09
N GLU A 220 -8.00 8.76 -10.03
CA GLU A 220 -8.89 8.22 -11.05
C GLU A 220 -10.06 7.47 -10.42
N ARG A 221 -9.75 6.60 -9.46
CA ARG A 221 -10.77 5.93 -8.65
C ARG A 221 -11.69 6.94 -7.97
N ASN A 222 -11.12 7.87 -7.22
CA ASN A 222 -11.90 8.77 -6.38
C ASN A 222 -12.76 9.70 -7.25
N LEU A 223 -12.30 10.06 -8.45
CA LEU A 223 -13.07 10.78 -9.46
C LEU A 223 -14.30 9.99 -9.92
N LEU A 224 -14.14 8.70 -10.25
CA LEU A 224 -15.28 7.86 -10.65
C LEU A 224 -16.33 7.79 -9.54
N ILE A 225 -15.88 7.55 -8.30
CA ILE A 225 -16.79 7.51 -7.13
C ILE A 225 -17.47 8.87 -6.93
N ASN A 226 -16.71 9.96 -7.03
CA ASN A 226 -17.26 11.31 -6.88
C ASN A 226 -18.37 11.58 -7.88
N THR A 227 -18.12 11.20 -9.14
CA THR A 227 -19.00 11.46 -10.28
C THR A 227 -20.37 10.77 -10.10
N LEU A 228 -20.40 9.56 -9.54
CA LEU A 228 -21.64 8.84 -9.23
C LEU A 228 -22.53 9.57 -8.21
N ASN A 229 -21.96 10.50 -7.43
CA ASN A 229 -22.67 11.23 -6.37
C ASN A 229 -22.96 12.68 -6.75
N LEU A 230 -22.61 13.12 -7.97
CA LEU A 230 -22.91 14.47 -8.45
C LEU A 230 -24.41 14.59 -8.81
N PRO A 231 -25.16 15.52 -8.19
CA PRO A 231 -26.61 15.63 -8.40
C PRO A 231 -27.03 15.93 -9.85
N GLN A 232 -26.18 16.62 -10.61
CA GLN A 232 -26.49 17.05 -11.99
C GLN A 232 -26.02 16.04 -13.05
N GLN A 233 -25.40 14.93 -12.65
CA GLN A 233 -24.81 13.99 -13.59
C GLN A 233 -25.90 13.16 -14.28
N SER A 234 -25.94 13.19 -15.61
CA SER A 234 -26.88 12.35 -16.38
C SER A 234 -26.35 10.92 -16.54
N SER A 235 -27.25 9.97 -16.79
CA SER A 235 -26.87 8.58 -17.11
C SER A 235 -25.99 8.48 -18.35
N ASP A 236 -26.21 9.35 -19.35
CA ASP A 236 -25.41 9.39 -20.58
C ASP A 236 -23.99 9.88 -20.29
N ASP A 237 -23.83 10.90 -19.45
CA ASP A 237 -22.51 11.38 -19.04
C ASP A 237 -21.77 10.34 -18.21
N LEU A 238 -22.47 9.65 -17.29
CA LEU A 238 -21.88 8.53 -16.53
C LEU A 238 -21.44 7.41 -17.47
N TYR A 239 -22.29 7.04 -18.43
CA TYR A 239 -21.96 6.02 -19.41
C TYR A 239 -20.71 6.39 -20.21
N GLN A 240 -20.60 7.64 -20.66
CA GLN A 240 -19.43 8.12 -21.37
C GLN A 240 -18.16 8.05 -20.50
N ILE A 241 -18.24 8.48 -19.24
CA ILE A 241 -17.11 8.40 -18.30
C ILE A 241 -16.66 6.96 -18.07
N HIS A 242 -17.60 6.04 -17.91
CA HIS A 242 -17.29 4.61 -17.79
C HIS A 242 -16.66 4.03 -19.06
N GLN A 243 -17.12 4.44 -20.25
CA GLN A 243 -16.49 4.02 -21.50
C GLN A 243 -15.05 4.57 -21.63
N ASP A 244 -14.83 5.84 -21.29
CA ASP A 244 -13.52 6.49 -21.35
C ASP A 244 -12.52 5.76 -20.44
N PHE A 245 -12.95 5.44 -19.21
CA PHE A 245 -12.18 4.63 -18.28
C PHE A 245 -11.90 3.24 -18.85
N GLY A 246 -12.94 2.56 -19.35
CA GLY A 246 -12.81 1.24 -19.96
C GLY A 246 -11.78 1.20 -21.09
N ARG A 247 -11.74 2.24 -21.96
CA ARG A 247 -10.77 2.33 -23.06
C ARG A 247 -9.32 2.43 -22.61
N LYS A 248 -9.04 3.05 -21.45
CA LYS A 248 -7.67 3.13 -20.89
C LYS A 248 -7.13 1.75 -20.54
N TYR A 249 -8.01 0.86 -20.08
CA TYR A 249 -7.66 -0.49 -19.65
C TYR A 249 -8.01 -1.56 -20.68
N ASP A 250 -8.58 -1.18 -21.83
CA ASP A 250 -9.01 -2.14 -22.83
C ASP A 250 -7.80 -2.92 -23.37
N ARG A 251 -7.89 -4.23 -23.23
CA ARG A 251 -6.91 -5.19 -23.75
C ARG A 251 -7.56 -6.01 -24.86
N SER A 252 -8.35 -5.38 -25.72
CA SER A 252 -9.11 -5.99 -26.82
C SER A 252 -8.30 -6.81 -27.82
N SER A 253 -6.97 -6.80 -27.72
CA SER A 253 -6.08 -7.75 -28.39
C SER A 253 -6.15 -9.19 -27.83
N PHE A 254 -6.89 -9.46 -26.74
CA PHE A 254 -7.11 -10.83 -26.27
C PHE A 254 -8.05 -11.63 -27.20
N ASP A 255 -7.44 -12.67 -27.75
CA ASP A 255 -7.84 -13.52 -28.87
C ASP A 255 -9.21 -14.18 -28.76
N GLN A 256 -9.99 -14.18 -29.86
CA GLN A 256 -11.28 -14.88 -30.00
C GLN A 256 -11.16 -16.41 -29.79
N HIS A 257 -9.92 -16.94 -29.80
CA HIS A 257 -9.62 -18.37 -29.70
C HIS A 257 -9.30 -18.83 -28.26
N ARG A 258 -9.27 -17.94 -27.27
CA ARG A 258 -8.76 -18.23 -25.90
C ARG A 258 -9.46 -19.39 -25.19
N PHE A 259 -10.73 -19.67 -25.50
CA PHE A 259 -11.54 -20.69 -24.82
C PHE A 259 -11.93 -21.88 -25.71
N GLN A 260 -11.24 -22.10 -26.83
CA GLN A 260 -11.58 -23.17 -27.77
C GLN A 260 -11.34 -24.59 -27.23
N GLY A 261 -10.40 -24.76 -26.28
CA GLY A 261 -10.08 -26.06 -25.67
C GLY A 261 -10.88 -26.39 -24.40
N ARG A 262 -11.79 -25.54 -23.96
CA ARG A 262 -12.54 -25.77 -22.73
C ARG A 262 -13.60 -26.84 -22.89
N ASP A 263 -13.79 -27.62 -21.83
CA ASP A 263 -14.87 -28.59 -21.74
C ASP A 263 -16.24 -27.87 -21.76
N ARG A 264 -17.12 -28.33 -22.66
CA ARG A 264 -18.46 -27.78 -22.90
C ARG A 264 -19.56 -28.80 -22.58
N ASP A 265 -19.24 -29.90 -21.88
CA ASP A 265 -20.27 -30.79 -21.36
C ASP A 265 -21.22 -30.00 -20.45
N ILE A 266 -22.50 -30.04 -20.76
CA ILE A 266 -23.54 -29.35 -19.99
C ILE A 266 -23.90 -30.10 -18.70
N ASN A 267 -23.43 -31.34 -18.54
CA ASN A 267 -23.70 -32.17 -17.36
C ASN A 267 -22.59 -32.08 -16.30
N ARG A 268 -21.48 -31.40 -16.59
CA ARG A 268 -20.46 -31.12 -15.57
C ARG A 268 -20.92 -29.95 -14.71
N LYS A 269 -20.37 -29.86 -13.49
CA LYS A 269 -20.58 -28.68 -12.63
C LYS A 269 -20.10 -27.42 -13.33
N LEU A 270 -20.89 -26.35 -13.20
CA LEU A 270 -20.51 -25.02 -13.64
C LEU A 270 -19.47 -24.44 -12.68
N ARG A 271 -18.32 -23.99 -13.20
CA ARG A 271 -17.29 -23.35 -12.37
C ARG A 271 -17.57 -21.86 -12.26
N VAL A 272 -17.95 -21.41 -11.06
CA VAL A 272 -18.26 -20.01 -10.78
C VAL A 272 -17.19 -19.42 -9.88
N GLY A 273 -16.50 -18.40 -10.39
CA GLY A 273 -15.46 -17.67 -9.66
C GLY A 273 -15.99 -16.36 -9.09
N TYR A 274 -15.78 -16.11 -7.81
CA TYR A 274 -16.11 -14.85 -7.14
C TYR A 274 -14.81 -14.09 -6.80
N LEU A 275 -14.69 -12.85 -7.27
CA LEU A 275 -13.52 -11.99 -7.03
C LEU A 275 -13.93 -10.76 -6.20
N SER A 276 -13.28 -10.57 -5.04
CA SER A 276 -13.54 -9.44 -4.14
C SER A 276 -12.46 -9.30 -3.06
N SER A 277 -12.29 -8.09 -2.54
CA SER A 277 -11.59 -7.81 -1.27
C SER A 277 -12.52 -7.88 -0.06
N ASP A 278 -13.82 -8.09 -0.28
CA ASP A 278 -14.84 -7.83 0.72
C ASP A 278 -15.45 -9.13 1.29
N PHE A 279 -14.74 -10.26 1.17
CA PHE A 279 -15.13 -11.56 1.75
C PHE A 279 -14.86 -11.61 3.26
N HIS A 280 -15.38 -10.62 3.99
CA HIS A 280 -15.23 -10.45 5.43
C HIS A 280 -16.47 -9.72 5.97
N ALA A 281 -16.46 -9.29 7.23
CA ALA A 281 -17.49 -8.45 7.85
C ALA A 281 -17.60 -7.09 7.13
N HIS A 282 -18.29 -7.08 6.00
CA HIS A 282 -18.47 -5.97 5.08
C HIS A 282 -19.86 -6.05 4.44
N PRO A 283 -20.50 -4.93 4.05
CA PRO A 283 -21.81 -4.97 3.40
C PRO A 283 -21.89 -5.91 2.19
N VAL A 284 -20.84 -5.98 1.36
CA VAL A 284 -20.77 -6.92 0.24
C VAL A 284 -20.76 -8.37 0.74
N GLY A 285 -19.88 -8.68 1.70
CA GLY A 285 -19.78 -10.01 2.32
C GLY A 285 -21.12 -10.49 2.91
N TYR A 286 -21.80 -9.64 3.70
CA TYR A 286 -23.09 -9.99 4.28
C TYR A 286 -24.19 -10.23 3.25
N ASN A 287 -24.18 -9.49 2.14
CA ASN A 287 -25.19 -9.62 1.10
C ASN A 287 -24.96 -10.83 0.19
N ILE A 288 -23.70 -11.21 -0.05
CA ILE A 288 -23.36 -12.30 -0.97
C ILE A 288 -23.22 -13.67 -0.29
N LEU A 289 -22.87 -13.71 1.00
CA LEU A 289 -22.70 -14.97 1.73
C LEU A 289 -23.93 -15.88 1.66
N PRO A 290 -25.17 -15.41 1.84
CA PRO A 290 -26.35 -16.25 1.68
C PRO A 290 -26.50 -16.84 0.28
N LEU A 291 -26.09 -16.11 -0.77
CA LEU A 291 -26.12 -16.63 -2.13
C LEU A 291 -25.09 -17.74 -2.32
N ILE A 292 -23.85 -17.50 -1.88
CA ILE A 292 -22.76 -18.48 -2.02
C ILE A 292 -23.05 -19.76 -1.21
N SER A 293 -23.63 -19.64 -0.01
CA SER A 293 -23.93 -20.80 0.85
C SER A 293 -25.11 -21.66 0.38
N HIS A 294 -25.91 -21.19 -0.58
CA HIS A 294 -27.11 -21.88 -1.07
C HIS A 294 -26.98 -22.36 -2.53
N HIS A 295 -25.81 -22.25 -3.15
CA HIS A 295 -25.56 -22.94 -4.41
C HIS A 295 -25.76 -24.45 -4.25
N ASP A 296 -26.34 -25.08 -5.27
CA ASP A 296 -26.45 -26.53 -5.31
C ASP A 296 -25.05 -27.13 -5.58
N PRO A 297 -24.46 -27.84 -4.62
CA PRO A 297 -23.11 -28.39 -4.78
C PRO A 297 -23.05 -29.51 -5.82
N SER A 298 -24.19 -30.03 -6.30
CA SER A 298 -24.21 -30.99 -7.41
C SER A 298 -24.12 -30.33 -8.79
N GLU A 299 -24.47 -29.04 -8.89
CA GLU A 299 -24.54 -28.28 -10.14
C GLU A 299 -23.42 -27.23 -10.26
N VAL A 300 -22.89 -26.71 -9.14
CA VAL A 300 -21.91 -25.61 -9.12
C VAL A 300 -20.65 -26.01 -8.34
N GLU A 301 -19.49 -25.63 -8.88
CA GLU A 301 -18.19 -25.66 -8.20
C GLU A 301 -17.73 -24.21 -7.97
N ILE A 302 -17.47 -23.87 -6.71
CA ILE A 302 -17.27 -22.49 -6.24
C ILE A 302 -15.80 -22.19 -6.03
N PHE A 303 -15.31 -21.17 -6.74
CA PHE A 303 -13.97 -20.63 -6.58
C PHE A 303 -14.06 -19.23 -5.98
N ILE A 304 -13.31 -18.96 -4.92
CA ILE A 304 -13.22 -17.63 -4.31
C ILE A 304 -11.80 -17.10 -4.48
N TYR A 305 -11.68 -15.92 -5.09
CA TYR A 305 -10.45 -15.15 -5.24
C TYR A 305 -10.51 -13.95 -4.29
N ALA A 306 -9.96 -14.11 -3.09
CA ALA A 306 -10.08 -13.15 -2.01
C ALA A 306 -8.83 -12.26 -1.89
N GLU A 307 -9.03 -10.95 -1.82
CA GLU A 307 -8.02 -10.03 -1.31
C GLU A 307 -8.27 -9.71 0.17
N ASN A 308 -7.97 -10.66 1.03
CA ASN A 308 -8.07 -10.48 2.48
C ASN A 308 -6.69 -10.59 3.11
N LYS A 309 -6.26 -9.55 3.82
CA LYS A 309 -5.06 -9.60 4.68
C LYS A 309 -5.33 -10.27 6.02
N ASN A 310 -6.58 -10.20 6.49
CA ASN A 310 -7.02 -10.73 7.77
C ASN A 310 -8.23 -11.64 7.58
N SER A 311 -8.37 -12.66 8.42
CA SER A 311 -9.55 -13.51 8.49
C SER A 311 -10.42 -13.09 9.68
N ASP A 312 -11.72 -13.00 9.45
CA ASP A 312 -12.74 -12.88 10.49
C ASP A 312 -13.77 -14.01 10.39
N GLU A 313 -14.79 -14.00 11.26
CA GLU A 313 -15.81 -15.04 11.29
C GLU A 313 -16.55 -15.21 9.95
N ILE A 314 -16.81 -14.11 9.24
CA ILE A 314 -17.47 -14.14 7.93
C ILE A 314 -16.54 -14.72 6.86
N THR A 315 -15.25 -14.39 6.92
CA THR A 315 -14.22 -14.97 6.05
C THR A 315 -14.18 -16.48 6.20
N GLU A 316 -14.21 -16.99 7.43
CA GLU A 316 -14.21 -18.43 7.69
C GLU A 316 -15.50 -19.10 7.17
N GLN A 317 -16.65 -18.44 7.29
CA GLN A 317 -17.89 -18.94 6.68
C GLN A 317 -17.75 -19.06 5.16
N PHE A 318 -17.22 -18.06 4.46
CA PHE A 318 -16.95 -18.19 3.03
C PHE A 318 -16.04 -19.38 2.69
N LYS A 319 -14.96 -19.59 3.45
CA LYS A 319 -14.07 -20.74 3.24
C LYS A 319 -14.78 -22.08 3.40
N THR A 320 -15.76 -22.20 4.30
CA THR A 320 -16.53 -23.44 4.45
C THR A 320 -17.47 -23.74 3.27
N HIS A 321 -17.81 -22.72 2.48
CA HIS A 321 -18.71 -22.86 1.32
C HIS A 321 -17.96 -22.80 -0.02
N ALA A 322 -16.67 -22.50 -0.03
CA ALA A 322 -15.85 -22.52 -1.23
C ALA A 322 -15.27 -23.91 -1.45
N ASP A 323 -15.37 -24.43 -2.68
CA ASP A 323 -14.60 -25.61 -3.08
C ASP A 323 -13.10 -25.25 -3.19
N HIS A 324 -12.80 -24.03 -3.66
CA HIS A 324 -11.45 -23.51 -3.81
C HIS A 324 -11.33 -22.08 -3.27
N TRP A 325 -10.31 -21.84 -2.43
CA TRP A 325 -9.99 -20.52 -1.89
C TRP A 325 -8.60 -20.08 -2.32
N HIS A 326 -8.54 -18.99 -3.08
CA HIS A 326 -7.30 -18.39 -3.56
C HIS A 326 -7.10 -17.01 -2.93
N SER A 327 -5.97 -16.80 -2.27
CA SER A 327 -5.54 -15.44 -1.90
C SER A 327 -4.99 -14.75 -3.15
N THR A 328 -5.42 -13.50 -3.35
CA THR A 328 -4.87 -12.62 -4.39
C THR A 328 -3.81 -11.66 -3.85
N SER A 329 -3.52 -11.71 -2.55
CA SER A 329 -2.60 -10.79 -1.92
C SER A 329 -1.17 -10.94 -2.39
N GLY A 330 -0.56 -9.80 -2.72
CA GLY A 330 0.77 -9.74 -3.32
C GLY A 330 0.82 -10.04 -4.82
N LEU A 331 -0.30 -10.44 -5.45
CA LEU A 331 -0.36 -10.69 -6.88
C LEU A 331 -0.69 -9.41 -7.66
N ILE A 332 -0.16 -9.30 -8.88
CA ILE A 332 -0.65 -8.33 -9.86
C ILE A 332 -1.87 -8.89 -10.60
N ASP A 333 -2.72 -8.03 -11.17
CA ASP A 333 -3.97 -8.45 -11.81
C ASP A 333 -3.78 -9.45 -12.95
N ALA A 334 -2.66 -9.38 -13.67
CA ALA A 334 -2.31 -10.35 -14.69
C ALA A 334 -2.11 -11.77 -14.14
N GLN A 335 -1.52 -11.90 -12.94
CA GLN A 335 -1.32 -13.19 -12.29
C GLN A 335 -2.65 -13.75 -11.78
N VAL A 336 -3.50 -12.91 -11.19
CA VAL A 336 -4.86 -13.30 -10.79
C VAL A 336 -5.67 -13.77 -12.01
N ALA A 337 -5.61 -13.05 -13.12
CA ALA A 337 -6.28 -13.44 -14.37
C ALA A 337 -5.75 -14.77 -14.94
N ASN A 338 -4.44 -15.04 -14.83
CA ASN A 338 -3.86 -16.31 -15.24
C ASN A 338 -4.35 -17.47 -14.36
N GLN A 339 -4.45 -17.26 -13.05
CA GLN A 339 -5.02 -18.24 -12.12
C GLN A 339 -6.47 -18.57 -12.51
N ILE A 340 -7.33 -17.55 -12.68
CA ILE A 340 -8.72 -17.71 -13.13
C ILE A 340 -8.81 -18.47 -14.47
N THR A 341 -7.87 -18.20 -15.39
CA THR A 341 -7.82 -18.92 -16.68
C THR A 341 -7.46 -20.40 -16.49
N SER A 342 -6.50 -20.69 -15.60
CA SER A 342 -6.02 -22.03 -15.28
C SER A 342 -7.06 -22.88 -14.55
N ASP A 343 -7.89 -22.24 -13.72
CA ASP A 343 -9.01 -22.90 -13.03
C ASP A 343 -10.20 -23.16 -13.99
N GLU A 344 -10.10 -22.62 -15.21
CA GLU A 344 -11.08 -22.72 -16.29
C GLU A 344 -12.48 -22.17 -15.92
N ILE A 345 -12.52 -21.13 -15.08
CA ILE A 345 -13.76 -20.50 -14.60
C ILE A 345 -14.71 -20.16 -15.74
N ASP A 346 -15.94 -20.68 -15.71
CA ASP A 346 -16.96 -20.46 -16.73
C ASP A 346 -17.59 -19.07 -16.58
N ILE A 347 -17.95 -18.71 -15.35
CA ILE A 347 -18.53 -17.42 -15.00
C ILE A 347 -17.69 -16.77 -13.91
N LEU A 348 -17.04 -15.65 -14.24
CA LEU A 348 -16.39 -14.79 -13.26
C LEU A 348 -17.33 -13.69 -12.79
N VAL A 349 -17.73 -13.73 -11.53
CA VAL A 349 -18.50 -12.69 -10.85
C VAL A 349 -17.53 -11.77 -10.11
N SER A 350 -17.36 -10.56 -10.64
CA SER A 350 -16.63 -9.50 -9.95
C SER A 350 -17.59 -8.78 -9.02
N LEU A 351 -17.43 -9.01 -7.72
CA LEU A 351 -18.23 -8.36 -6.66
C LEU A 351 -17.60 -7.00 -6.35
N ALA A 352 -17.50 -6.18 -7.38
CA ALA A 352 -16.77 -4.93 -7.36
C ALA A 352 -17.73 -3.77 -7.07
N GLY A 353 -17.60 -3.21 -5.88
CA GLY A 353 -18.11 -1.88 -5.54
C GLY A 353 -17.01 -0.81 -5.60
N ARG A 354 -17.14 0.26 -4.80
CA ARG A 354 -16.11 1.31 -4.62
C ARG A 354 -14.71 0.68 -4.60
N PHE A 355 -13.86 1.13 -5.53
CA PHE A 355 -12.63 0.44 -5.97
C PHE A 355 -11.51 0.36 -4.91
N ASN A 356 -11.72 -0.43 -3.85
CA ASN A 356 -10.64 -0.84 -2.96
C ASN A 356 -9.77 -1.90 -3.67
N LEU A 357 -9.31 -2.91 -2.95
CA LEU A 357 -8.53 -4.01 -3.51
C LEU A 357 -9.41 -5.01 -4.31
N ASN A 358 -10.57 -4.56 -4.81
CA ASN A 358 -11.55 -5.34 -5.57
C ASN A 358 -11.11 -5.63 -7.03
N ARG A 359 -9.93 -5.15 -7.46
CA ARG A 359 -9.26 -5.51 -8.72
C ARG A 359 -10.15 -5.46 -9.99
N PRO A 360 -10.85 -4.34 -10.26
CA PRO A 360 -11.75 -4.21 -11.42
C PRO A 360 -11.06 -4.48 -12.76
N THR A 361 -9.75 -4.21 -12.83
CA THR A 361 -8.87 -4.37 -13.98
C THR A 361 -8.58 -5.83 -14.33
N VAL A 362 -8.81 -6.79 -13.43
CA VAL A 362 -8.75 -8.23 -13.75
C VAL A 362 -9.74 -8.58 -14.86
N ALA A 363 -10.93 -7.97 -14.86
CA ALA A 363 -11.93 -8.20 -15.90
C ALA A 363 -11.44 -7.78 -17.30
N ALA A 364 -10.53 -6.80 -17.40
CA ALA A 364 -9.95 -6.38 -18.67
C ALA A 364 -9.07 -7.46 -19.32
N HIS A 365 -8.59 -8.44 -18.54
CA HIS A 365 -7.82 -9.58 -19.06
C HIS A 365 -8.69 -10.65 -19.71
N ARG A 366 -10.02 -10.57 -19.61
CA ARG A 366 -10.99 -11.55 -20.14
C ARG A 366 -10.58 -12.98 -19.76
N ALA A 367 -10.49 -13.25 -18.47
CA ALA A 367 -10.02 -14.52 -17.92
C ALA A 367 -11.08 -15.64 -17.94
N ALA A 368 -12.36 -15.26 -18.04
CA ALA A 368 -13.50 -16.15 -18.19
C ALA A 368 -14.36 -15.77 -19.43
N PRO A 369 -15.05 -16.73 -20.07
CA PRO A 369 -15.90 -16.46 -21.23
C PRO A 369 -17.11 -15.60 -20.88
N VAL A 370 -17.64 -15.74 -19.67
CA VAL A 370 -18.68 -14.86 -19.11
C VAL A 370 -18.11 -14.13 -17.90
N GLN A 371 -18.23 -12.81 -17.89
CA GLN A 371 -17.84 -11.97 -16.76
C GLN A 371 -19.00 -11.06 -16.38
N ILE A 372 -19.32 -11.03 -15.09
CA ILE A 372 -20.44 -10.28 -14.53
C ILE A 372 -19.87 -9.28 -13.52
N SER A 373 -20.34 -8.04 -13.59
CA SER A 373 -20.23 -7.09 -12.48
C SER A 373 -21.52 -7.18 -11.68
N TYR A 374 -21.42 -7.46 -10.37
CA TYR A 374 -22.58 -7.63 -9.49
C TYR A 374 -22.44 -6.79 -8.23
#